data_AF-A0AAF0LH65-F1
#
_entry.id   AF-A0AAF0LH65-F1
#
_cell.length_a   1.000
_cell.length_b   1.000
_cell.length_c   1.000
_cell.angle_alpha   90.00
_cell.angle_beta   90.00
_cell.angle_gamma   90.00
#
_symmetry.space_group_name_H-M   'P 1'
#
loop_
_entity.id
_entity.type
_entity.pdbx_description
1 polymer ?
#
loop_
_entity_poly.entity_id
_entity_poly.type
_entity_poly.pdbx_seq_one_letter_code
_entity_poly.pdbx_strand_id
1 'polypeptide(L)'
;MSSTFTMSATRGRSGRPKPRRIAREQSRQPLQPTLFHKVAEWTREPTPTDRARQRRVWVAFDEGAVAFAEADDTGSYMGVWCADEFWKHFADRLNDDHVRWLTPLLARFATRQDIKQDLLREYAARHDGAEPPTAVLPLAV
;
A
#
# COMPACT_ATOMS: atom_id res chain seq x y z
N MET A 1 67.35 56.57 10.73
CA MET A 1 67.08 56.15 12.12
C MET A 1 65.82 55.29 12.09
N SER A 2 65.96 54.02 12.53
CA SER A 2 65.00 53.11 13.19
C SER A 2 63.52 53.11 12.71
N SER A 3 62.82 52.00 12.43
CA SER A 3 62.92 50.62 12.91
C SER A 3 62.18 49.65 11.97
N THR A 4 62.62 48.41 11.99
CA THR A 4 61.99 47.19 11.45
C THR A 4 60.76 46.78 12.28
N PHE A 5 59.73 46.21 11.64
CA PHE A 5 58.91 45.15 12.23
C PHE A 5 58.41 44.17 11.15
N THR A 6 58.38 42.89 11.52
CA THR A 6 58.27 41.70 10.67
C THR A 6 57.00 40.91 10.99
N MET A 7 56.51 40.11 10.01
CA MET A 7 55.65 38.90 10.12
C MET A 7 54.14 39.13 10.40
N SER A 8 53.17 38.39 9.84
CA SER A 8 53.10 37.01 9.32
C SER A 8 51.95 36.82 8.31
N ALA A 9 52.07 35.77 7.49
CA ALA A 9 51.07 35.24 6.58
C ALA A 9 49.92 34.49 7.29
N THR A 10 48.71 34.50 6.70
CA THR A 10 47.77 33.36 6.81
C THR A 10 47.00 33.16 5.51
N ARG A 11 47.12 31.95 4.96
CA ARG A 11 46.37 31.40 3.83
C ARG A 11 44.88 31.23 4.18
N GLY A 12 44.04 31.41 3.16
CA GLY A 12 42.99 30.44 2.84
C GLY A 12 41.59 30.69 3.40
N ARG A 13 40.64 30.97 2.50
CA ARG A 13 39.36 30.25 2.52
C ARG A 13 38.79 30.13 1.11
N SER A 14 39.07 28.97 0.52
CA SER A 14 38.32 28.40 -0.60
C SER A 14 36.82 28.51 -0.33
N GLY A 15 36.14 29.32 -1.14
CA GLY A 15 34.69 29.32 -1.21
C GLY A 15 34.22 28.03 -1.84
N ARG A 16 33.93 27.01 -1.04
CA ARG A 16 33.19 25.83 -1.50
C ARG A 16 31.82 26.31 -2.03
N PRO A 17 31.44 26.00 -3.28
CA PRO A 17 30.07 26.19 -3.71
C PRO A 17 29.16 25.31 -2.83
N LYS A 18 28.14 25.93 -2.24
CA LYS A 18 27.09 25.21 -1.51
C LYS A 18 26.53 24.12 -2.43
N PRO A 19 26.34 22.87 -1.97
CA PRO A 19 25.60 21.90 -2.74
C PRO A 19 24.21 22.47 -2.98
N ARG A 20 23.87 22.69 -4.26
CA ARG A 20 22.49 22.93 -4.66
C ARG A 20 21.69 21.76 -4.10
N ARG A 21 20.83 22.05 -3.11
CA ARG A 21 19.75 21.16 -2.72
C ARG A 21 18.95 20.95 -4.00
N ILE A 22 19.19 19.83 -4.68
CA ILE A 22 18.28 19.34 -5.70
C ILE A 22 17.05 18.98 -4.88
N ALA A 23 16.09 19.91 -4.82
CA ALA A 23 14.75 19.57 -4.40
C ALA A 23 14.38 18.39 -5.30
N ARG A 24 14.26 17.19 -4.73
CA ARG A 24 13.50 16.13 -5.36
C ARG A 24 12.08 16.68 -5.45
N GLU A 25 11.77 17.38 -6.54
CA GLU A 25 10.44 17.35 -7.10
C GLU A 25 10.19 15.88 -7.41
N GLN A 26 9.73 15.15 -6.40
CA GLN A 26 8.97 13.94 -6.63
C GLN A 26 7.80 14.41 -7.48
N SER A 27 7.90 14.19 -8.79
CA SER A 27 6.80 14.31 -9.73
C SER A 27 5.61 13.65 -9.04
N ARG A 28 4.60 14.43 -8.63
CA ARG A 28 3.37 13.86 -8.10
C ARG A 28 2.79 13.06 -9.26
N GLN A 29 2.87 11.74 -9.19
CA GLN A 29 2.20 10.88 -10.17
C GLN A 29 0.74 11.32 -10.25
N PRO A 30 0.17 11.47 -11.46
CA PRO A 30 -1.23 11.80 -11.60
C PRO A 30 -2.05 10.68 -10.94
N LEU A 31 -2.91 11.06 -10.00
CA LEU A 31 -3.82 10.13 -9.35
C LEU A 31 -4.99 9.86 -10.28
N GLN A 32 -5.26 8.59 -10.58
CA GLN A 32 -6.40 8.17 -11.37
C GLN A 32 -7.53 7.68 -10.44
N PRO A 33 -8.80 8.04 -10.73
CA PRO A 33 -9.93 7.48 -10.00
C PRO A 33 -10.11 6.01 -10.37
N THR A 34 -9.97 5.13 -9.38
CA THR A 34 -10.01 3.67 -9.56
C THR A 34 -11.16 3.06 -8.78
N LEU A 35 -11.89 2.13 -9.40
CA LEU A 35 -13.06 1.46 -8.82
C LEU A 35 -12.66 0.21 -8.04
N PHE A 36 -12.81 0.25 -6.72
CA PHE A 36 -12.56 -0.86 -5.82
C PHE A 36 -13.85 -1.54 -5.37
N HIS A 37 -13.88 -2.88 -5.40
CA HIS A 37 -15.00 -3.69 -4.92
C HIS A 37 -14.62 -4.30 -3.57
N LYS A 38 -15.43 -4.12 -2.52
CA LYS A 38 -15.18 -4.71 -1.19
C LYS A 38 -15.58 -6.18 -1.19
N VAL A 39 -14.59 -7.06 -1.34
CA VAL A 39 -14.81 -8.49 -1.58
C VAL A 39 -14.80 -9.32 -0.29
N ALA A 40 -14.23 -8.80 0.79
CA ALA A 40 -14.30 -9.44 2.09
C ALA A 40 -14.19 -8.42 3.23
N GLU A 41 -14.88 -8.74 4.33
CA GLU A 41 -14.75 -8.07 5.61
C GLU A 41 -14.96 -9.12 6.71
N TRP A 42 -14.03 -9.20 7.66
CA TRP A 42 -14.12 -10.14 8.77
C TRP A 42 -13.37 -9.61 9.98
N THR A 43 -13.69 -10.15 11.15
CA THR A 43 -12.93 -9.89 12.37
C THR A 43 -12.06 -11.11 12.64
N ARG A 44 -10.75 -10.95 12.52
CA ARG A 44 -9.80 -11.99 12.92
C ARG A 44 -9.84 -12.13 14.44
N GLU A 45 -10.04 -13.34 14.91
CA GLU A 45 -10.09 -13.65 16.34
C GLU A 45 -8.79 -13.24 17.05
N PRO A 46 -8.89 -12.79 18.32
CA PRO A 46 -7.73 -12.46 19.12
C PRO A 46 -6.91 -13.73 19.40
N THR A 47 -5.58 -13.58 19.47
CA THR A 47 -4.67 -14.61 19.98
C THR A 47 -4.15 -14.21 21.36
N PRO A 48 -3.56 -15.12 22.15
CA PRO A 48 -3.01 -14.76 23.47
C PRO A 48 -2.02 -13.59 23.45
N THR A 49 -1.38 -13.33 22.30
CA THR A 49 -0.39 -12.29 22.08
C THR A 49 -0.85 -11.11 21.21
N ASP A 50 -2.08 -11.13 20.68
CA ASP A 50 -2.55 -10.10 19.72
C ASP A 50 -4.07 -9.90 19.80
N ARG A 51 -4.53 -8.67 19.59
CA ARG A 51 -5.94 -8.32 19.73
C ARG A 51 -6.75 -8.75 18.50
N ALA A 52 -8.08 -8.71 18.65
CA ALA A 52 -8.98 -8.87 17.52
C ALA A 52 -8.76 -7.72 16.53
N ARG A 53 -8.75 -8.03 15.23
CA ARG A 53 -8.56 -7.03 14.17
C ARG A 53 -9.63 -7.18 13.12
N GLN A 54 -10.31 -6.08 12.83
CA GLN A 54 -11.20 -6.01 11.68
C GLN A 54 -10.34 -5.90 10.42
N ARG A 55 -10.56 -6.78 9.46
CA ARG A 55 -9.85 -6.81 8.18
C ARG A 55 -10.82 -6.58 7.04
N ARG A 56 -10.35 -5.89 6.01
CA ARG A 56 -11.12 -5.64 4.79
C ARG A 56 -10.22 -5.78 3.57
N VAL A 57 -10.76 -6.37 2.52
CA VAL A 57 -10.09 -6.53 1.23
C VAL A 57 -10.95 -5.90 0.15
N TRP A 58 -10.32 -5.09 -0.71
CA TRP A 58 -10.93 -4.60 -1.93
C TRP A 58 -10.09 -4.97 -3.15
N VAL A 59 -10.76 -5.15 -4.28
CA VAL A 59 -10.13 -5.46 -5.56
C VAL A 59 -10.53 -4.42 -6.61
N ALA A 60 -9.53 -3.86 -7.28
CA ALA A 60 -9.69 -3.07 -8.49
C ALA A 60 -9.20 -3.93 -9.67
N PHE A 61 -10.17 -4.51 -10.40
CA PHE A 61 -9.90 -5.54 -11.40
C PHE A 61 -9.12 -4.98 -12.59
N ASP A 62 -9.50 -3.79 -13.06
CA ASP A 62 -8.98 -3.20 -14.29
C ASP A 62 -7.52 -2.73 -14.10
N GLU A 63 -7.16 -2.36 -12.87
CA GLU A 63 -5.82 -1.90 -12.47
C GLU A 63 -4.93 -3.01 -11.92
N GLY A 64 -5.44 -4.23 -11.72
CA GLY A 64 -4.65 -5.31 -11.14
C GLY A 64 -4.25 -5.05 -9.68
N ALA A 65 -5.06 -4.28 -8.94
CA ALA A 65 -4.71 -3.79 -7.60
C ALA A 65 -5.61 -4.37 -6.51
N VAL A 66 -5.02 -4.54 -5.32
CA VAL A 66 -5.68 -5.01 -4.11
C VAL A 66 -5.45 -3.98 -3.01
N ALA A 67 -6.54 -3.48 -2.43
CA ALA A 67 -6.49 -2.70 -1.21
C ALA A 67 -6.76 -3.59 0.00
N PHE A 68 -6.00 -3.37 1.07
CA PHE A 68 -6.18 -4.09 2.32
C PHE A 68 -6.11 -3.12 3.49
N ALA A 69 -7.04 -3.29 4.42
CA ALA A 69 -7.07 -2.53 5.66
C ALA A 69 -7.16 -3.46 6.86
N GLU A 70 -6.49 -3.10 7.95
CA GLU A 70 -6.82 -3.60 9.27
C GLU A 70 -7.12 -2.44 10.22
N ALA A 71 -8.06 -2.67 11.13
CA ALA A 71 -8.37 -1.76 12.21
C ALA A 71 -8.52 -2.52 13.52
N ASP A 72 -8.07 -1.88 14.60
CA ASP A 72 -8.29 -2.29 15.98
C ASP A 72 -8.72 -1.07 16.82
N ASP A 73 -8.73 -1.21 18.15
CA ASP A 73 -9.09 -0.16 19.08
C ASP A 73 -8.04 0.97 19.21
N THR A 74 -6.83 0.73 18.68
CA THR A 74 -5.70 1.68 18.74
C THR A 74 -5.50 2.45 17.44
N GLY A 75 -6.00 1.94 16.31
CA GLY A 75 -5.98 2.65 15.05
C GLY A 75 -6.37 1.81 13.85
N SER A 76 -6.28 2.42 12.67
CA SER A 76 -6.53 1.77 11.39
C SER A 76 -5.39 2.03 10.43
N TYR A 77 -4.97 1.01 9.69
CA TYR A 77 -4.09 1.16 8.55
C TYR A 77 -4.77 0.63 7.28
N MET A 78 -4.47 1.27 6.17
CA MET A 78 -4.91 0.87 4.84
C MET A 78 -3.76 1.06 3.86
N GLY A 79 -3.60 0.14 2.93
CA GLY A 79 -2.73 0.31 1.79
C GLY A 79 -3.34 -0.25 0.52
N VAL A 80 -2.72 0.08 -0.60
CA VAL A 80 -3.03 -0.45 -1.92
C VAL A 80 -1.74 -1.03 -2.49
N TRP A 81 -1.84 -2.21 -3.07
CA TRP A 81 -0.72 -2.95 -3.65
C TRP A 81 -1.12 -3.50 -5.01
N CYS A 82 -0.15 -3.71 -5.90
CA CYS A 82 -0.35 -4.60 -7.03
C CYS A 82 -0.70 -6.01 -6.53
N ALA A 83 -1.48 -6.77 -7.29
CA ALA A 83 -1.96 -8.09 -6.85
C ALA A 83 -0.83 -9.08 -6.50
N ASP A 84 0.28 -9.03 -7.22
CA ASP A 84 1.47 -9.86 -6.98
C ASP A 84 2.22 -9.46 -5.71
N GLU A 85 2.40 -8.16 -5.48
CA GLU A 85 2.98 -7.65 -4.23
C GLU A 85 2.09 -7.97 -3.03
N PHE A 86 0.78 -7.77 -3.16
CA PHE A 86 -0.18 -8.16 -2.14
C PHE A 86 -0.03 -9.64 -1.79
N TRP A 87 -0.02 -10.51 -2.80
CA TRP A 87 0.12 -11.95 -2.60
C TRP A 87 1.41 -12.31 -1.86
N LYS A 88 2.53 -11.72 -2.27
CA LYS A 88 3.84 -11.97 -1.66
C LYS A 88 3.92 -11.59 -0.18
N HIS A 89 3.19 -10.54 0.24
CA HIS A 89 3.35 -9.95 1.57
C HIS A 89 2.17 -10.24 2.52
N PHE A 90 0.99 -10.55 1.99
CA PHE A 90 -0.25 -10.61 2.76
C PHE A 90 -1.07 -11.88 2.55
N ALA A 91 -0.63 -12.86 1.75
CA ALA A 91 -1.36 -14.12 1.55
C ALA A 91 -1.69 -14.82 2.89
N ASP A 92 -0.75 -14.80 3.84
CA ASP A 92 -0.93 -15.42 5.17
C ASP A 92 -2.10 -14.81 5.96
N ARG A 93 -2.47 -13.55 5.67
CA ARG A 93 -3.59 -12.85 6.32
C ARG A 93 -4.94 -13.40 5.90
N LEU A 94 -4.99 -14.17 4.82
CA LEU A 94 -6.21 -14.82 4.29
C LEU A 94 -6.43 -16.23 4.84
N ASN A 95 -5.60 -16.70 5.77
CA ASN A 95 -5.77 -18.00 6.42
C ASN A 95 -6.79 -17.93 7.57
N ASP A 96 -8.00 -17.50 7.26
CA ASP A 96 -9.14 -17.44 8.17
C ASP A 96 -10.34 -18.06 7.44
N ASP A 97 -11.14 -18.88 8.13
CA ASP A 97 -12.20 -19.66 7.50
C ASP A 97 -13.23 -18.77 6.77
N HIS A 98 -13.45 -17.55 7.26
CA HIS A 98 -14.37 -16.58 6.64
C HIS A 98 -13.89 -16.07 5.27
N VAL A 99 -12.58 -16.08 5.04
CA VAL A 99 -11.96 -15.45 3.86
C VAL A 99 -11.10 -16.41 3.02
N ARG A 100 -10.88 -17.64 3.49
CA ARG A 100 -10.02 -18.64 2.81
C ARG A 100 -10.44 -18.90 1.36
N TRP A 101 -11.70 -18.66 1.02
CA TRP A 101 -12.22 -18.77 -0.35
C TRP A 101 -11.60 -17.77 -1.33
N LEU A 102 -11.12 -16.61 -0.86
CA LEU A 102 -10.45 -15.61 -1.71
C LEU A 102 -9.04 -16.04 -2.10
N THR A 103 -8.37 -16.85 -1.28
CA THR A 103 -6.98 -17.28 -1.46
C THR A 103 -6.67 -17.81 -2.87
N PRO A 104 -7.40 -18.81 -3.42
CA PRO A 104 -7.14 -19.30 -4.78
C PRO A 104 -7.42 -18.27 -5.88
N LEU A 105 -8.36 -17.33 -5.66
CA LEU A 105 -8.68 -16.27 -6.62
C LEU A 105 -7.56 -15.22 -6.65
N LEU A 106 -7.11 -14.75 -5.48
CA LEU A 106 -6.04 -13.77 -5.39
C LEU A 106 -4.69 -14.34 -5.83
N ALA A 107 -4.44 -15.64 -5.64
CA ALA A 107 -3.28 -16.33 -6.22
C ALA A 107 -3.27 -16.25 -7.75
N ARG A 108 -4.41 -16.51 -8.40
CA ARG A 108 -4.57 -16.40 -9.86
C ARG A 108 -4.41 -14.95 -10.31
N PHE A 109 -5.02 -14.01 -9.58
CA PHE A 109 -4.93 -12.59 -9.88
C PHE A 109 -3.50 -12.05 -9.80
N ALA A 110 -2.71 -12.50 -8.83
CA ALA A 110 -1.27 -12.21 -8.73
C ALA A 110 -0.46 -12.67 -9.96
N THR A 111 -0.94 -13.71 -10.67
CA THR A 111 -0.36 -14.17 -11.94
C THR A 111 -0.97 -13.49 -13.17
N ARG A 112 -1.69 -12.39 -12.99
CA ARG A 112 -2.39 -11.59 -14.01
C ARG A 112 -3.52 -12.34 -14.75
N GLN A 113 -4.10 -13.36 -14.14
CA GLN A 113 -5.31 -13.97 -14.67
C GLN A 113 -6.52 -13.10 -14.33
N ASP A 114 -7.47 -12.99 -15.26
CA ASP A 114 -8.77 -12.38 -14.96
C ASP A 114 -9.55 -13.30 -14.01
N ILE A 115 -10.00 -12.72 -12.91
CA ILE A 115 -10.78 -13.38 -11.85
C ILE A 115 -12.13 -12.73 -11.62
N LYS A 116 -12.49 -11.67 -12.37
CA LYS A 116 -13.64 -10.82 -12.06
C LYS A 116 -14.94 -11.60 -11.97
N GLN A 117 -15.24 -12.40 -12.99
CA GLN A 117 -16.48 -13.20 -13.01
C GLN A 117 -16.49 -14.26 -11.91
N ASP A 118 -15.38 -14.98 -11.71
CA ASP A 118 -15.29 -16.01 -10.69
C ASP A 118 -15.45 -15.42 -9.28
N LEU A 119 -14.77 -14.30 -9.01
CA LEU A 119 -14.84 -13.63 -7.72
C LEU A 119 -16.25 -13.11 -7.44
N LEU A 120 -16.88 -12.43 -8.40
CA LEU A 120 -18.24 -11.89 -8.22
C LEU A 120 -19.24 -13.01 -8.00
N ARG A 121 -19.11 -14.15 -8.70
CA ARG A 121 -19.95 -15.33 -8.49
C ARG A 121 -19.77 -15.91 -7.08
N GLU A 122 -18.53 -16.10 -6.64
CA GLU A 122 -18.24 -16.64 -5.30
C GLU A 122 -18.70 -15.69 -4.19
N TYR A 123 -18.58 -14.37 -4.40
CA TYR A 123 -19.11 -13.36 -3.49
C TYR A 123 -20.63 -13.45 -3.41
N ALA A 124 -21.32 -13.42 -4.55
CA ALA A 124 -22.78 -13.50 -4.61
C ALA A 124 -23.31 -14.77 -3.93
N ALA A 125 -22.65 -15.92 -4.13
CA ALA A 125 -23.03 -17.17 -3.47
C ALA A 125 -22.96 -17.13 -1.93
N ARG A 126 -22.15 -16.22 -1.35
CA ARG A 126 -21.98 -16.03 0.11
C ARG A 126 -22.81 -14.90 0.69
N HIS A 127 -23.37 -14.06 -0.16
CA HIS A 127 -24.09 -12.85 0.21
C HIS A 127 -25.50 -12.81 -0.40
N ASP A 128 -26.16 -13.97 -0.50
CA ASP A 128 -27.55 -14.11 -0.98
C ASP A 128 -27.81 -13.45 -2.35
N GLY A 129 -26.83 -13.56 -3.25
CA GLY A 129 -26.89 -12.97 -4.59
C GLY A 129 -26.49 -11.51 -4.68
N ALA A 130 -26.12 -10.86 -3.57
CA ALA A 130 -25.71 -9.46 -3.55
C ALA A 130 -24.37 -9.21 -4.26
N GLU A 131 -24.23 -8.01 -4.80
CA GLU A 131 -22.96 -7.52 -5.36
C GLU A 131 -22.08 -6.88 -4.28
N PRO A 132 -20.74 -6.94 -4.41
CA PRO A 132 -19.86 -6.30 -3.45
C PRO A 132 -20.00 -4.77 -3.49
N PRO A 133 -20.06 -4.09 -2.32
CA PRO A 133 -20.05 -2.63 -2.27
C PRO A 133 -18.83 -2.04 -2.96
N THR A 134 -19.00 -0.96 -3.71
CA THR A 134 -17.92 -0.31 -4.46
C THR A 134 -17.50 1.03 -3.86
N ALA A 135 -16.23 1.38 -3.99
CA ALA A 135 -15.67 2.68 -3.64
C ALA A 135 -14.73 3.17 -4.75
N VAL A 136 -14.77 4.47 -5.06
CA VAL A 136 -13.80 5.09 -5.98
C VAL A 136 -12.70 5.73 -5.15
N LEU A 137 -11.47 5.27 -5.32
CA LEU A 137 -10.30 5.77 -4.60
C LEU A 137 -9.24 6.28 -5.60
N PRO A 138 -8.53 7.38 -5.27
CA PRO A 138 -7.42 7.84 -6.11
C PRO A 138 -6.22 6.89 -5.98
N LEU A 139 -5.75 6.35 -7.10
CA LEU A 139 -4.58 5.49 -7.19
C LEU A 139 -3.46 6.19 -7.96
N ALA A 140 -2.24 6.16 -7.43
CA ALA A 140 -1.05 6.58 -8.17
C ALA A 140 -0.68 5.46 -9.14
N VAL A 141 -0.64 5.78 -10.43
CA VAL A 141 -0.28 4.87 -11.53
C VAL A 141 1.11 5.18 -12.08
#